data_AF-A0A7L8RUH7-F1
#
_entry.id   AF-A0A7L8RUH7-F1
#
_cell.length_a   1.000
_cell.length_b   1.000
_cell.length_c   1.000
_cell.angle_alpha   90.00
_cell.angle_beta   90.00
_cell.angle_gamma   90.00
#
_symmetry.space_group_name_H-M   'P 1'
#
loop_
_entity.id
_entity.type
_entity.pdbx_description
1 polymer ?
#
loop_
_entity_poly.entity_id
_entity_poly.type
_entity_poly.pdbx_seq_one_letter_code
_entity_poly.pdbx_strand_id
1 'polypeptide(L)'
;MALSSASTVDEIIAHLRTLASQENLAGMARFGIATDRALGIPNAVTNPIARLLKRDHTRALGLWATGIREARILAAATDEPAKVTRGQVDAMAAEFDSWEIVDHAAHLICAANLAHEIIPAYAADEREFVRRAAFSTIATAAVHLKKEPDETFLGWLALVEAQAGDSRNFVKKAVNWALRQTGKRSPALHAPALQLAEKLAASTDKTAKWIGKDAVRELTDPKIVERLSAKA
;
A
#
# COMPACT_ATOMS: atom_id res chain seq x y z
N MET A 1 -10.65 -6.72 29.04
CA MET A 1 -11.54 -5.56 28.79
C MET A 1 -12.01 -5.61 27.35
N ALA A 2 -13.25 -5.23 27.07
CA ALA A 2 -13.73 -5.06 25.70
C ALA A 2 -13.22 -3.71 25.16
N LEU A 3 -12.57 -3.72 24.00
CA LEU A 3 -12.12 -2.49 23.35
C LEU A 3 -13.33 -1.68 22.85
N SER A 4 -13.21 -0.36 22.87
CA SER A 4 -14.21 0.57 22.37
C SER A 4 -13.55 1.80 21.76
N SER A 5 -14.34 2.73 21.21
CA SER A 5 -13.81 3.99 20.70
C SER A 5 -13.20 4.90 21.76
N ALA A 6 -13.44 4.64 23.05
CA ALA A 6 -12.84 5.36 24.16
C ALA A 6 -11.55 4.69 24.69
N SER A 7 -11.16 3.52 24.17
CA SER A 7 -9.97 2.81 24.64
C SER A 7 -8.70 3.62 24.38
N THR A 8 -7.85 3.68 25.40
CA THR A 8 -6.54 4.32 25.37
C THR A 8 -5.52 3.48 24.61
N VAL A 9 -4.37 4.08 24.28
CA VAL A 9 -3.24 3.35 23.65
C VAL A 9 -2.83 2.15 24.53
N ASP A 10 -2.68 2.35 25.84
CA ASP A 10 -2.24 1.30 26.76
C ASP A 10 -3.22 0.14 26.84
N GLU A 11 -4.53 0.42 26.88
CA GLU A 11 -5.57 -0.62 26.86
C GLU A 11 -5.55 -1.42 25.54
N ILE A 12 -5.32 -0.74 24.42
CA ILE A 12 -5.20 -1.39 23.11
C ILE A 12 -3.95 -2.26 23.06
N ILE A 13 -2.80 -1.76 23.49
CA ILE A 13 -1.55 -2.54 23.51
C ILE A 13 -1.69 -3.74 24.45
N ALA A 14 -2.27 -3.55 25.63
CA ALA A 14 -2.55 -4.64 26.56
C ALA A 14 -3.43 -5.70 25.90
N HIS A 15 -4.50 -5.30 25.20
CA HIS A 15 -5.35 -6.22 24.47
C HIS A 15 -4.60 -6.94 23.35
N LEU A 16 -3.85 -6.23 22.50
CA LEU A 16 -3.08 -6.84 21.41
C LEU A 16 -2.09 -7.89 21.94
N ARG A 17 -1.42 -7.64 23.07
CA ARG A 17 -0.50 -8.60 23.68
C ARG A 17 -1.19 -9.90 24.10
N THR A 18 -2.47 -9.85 24.50
CA THR A 18 -3.24 -11.08 24.80
C THR A 18 -3.54 -11.93 23.57
N LEU A 19 -3.43 -11.36 22.37
CA LEU A 19 -3.70 -12.03 21.09
C LEU A 19 -2.41 -12.47 20.39
N ALA A 20 -1.25 -12.25 21.00
CA ALA A 20 0.04 -12.54 20.38
C ALA A 20 0.18 -14.05 20.09
N SER A 21 0.74 -14.37 18.91
CA SER A 21 0.93 -15.75 18.46
C SER A 21 2.34 -15.95 17.90
N GLN A 22 3.13 -16.78 18.59
CA GLN A 22 4.48 -17.14 18.15
C GLN A 22 4.48 -17.99 16.89
N GLU A 23 3.45 -18.84 16.72
CA GLU A 23 3.29 -19.65 15.51
C GLU A 23 3.08 -18.75 14.28
N ASN A 24 2.17 -17.78 14.37
CA ASN A 24 1.94 -16.83 13.29
C ASN A 24 3.18 -15.97 13.05
N LEU A 25 3.84 -15.52 14.11
CA LEU A 25 5.06 -14.73 14.03
C LEU A 25 6.15 -15.45 13.24
N ALA A 26 6.37 -16.75 13.49
CA ALA A 26 7.32 -17.58 12.75
C ALA A 26 6.94 -17.70 11.25
N GLY A 27 5.64 -17.71 10.93
CA GLY A 27 5.14 -17.72 9.56
C GLY A 27 5.39 -16.40 8.81
N MET A 28 5.39 -15.26 9.50
CA MET A 28 5.50 -13.93 8.87
C MET A 28 6.84 -13.70 8.17
N ALA A 29 7.94 -14.20 8.75
CA ALA A 29 9.28 -14.08 8.16
C ALA A 29 9.36 -14.70 6.75
N ARG A 30 8.55 -15.74 6.46
CA ARG A 30 8.48 -16.38 5.13
C ARG A 30 7.94 -15.44 4.05
N PHE A 31 7.19 -14.41 4.46
CA PHE A 31 6.66 -13.36 3.58
C PHE A 31 7.56 -12.11 3.57
N GLY A 32 8.73 -12.16 4.22
CA GLY A 32 9.65 -11.04 4.33
C GLY A 32 9.09 -9.88 5.16
N ILE A 33 8.27 -10.19 6.15
CA ILE A 33 7.74 -9.21 7.11
C ILE A 33 8.72 -9.09 8.29
N ALA A 34 9.00 -7.86 8.73
CA ALA A 34 9.80 -7.61 9.93
C ALA A 34 9.10 -8.12 11.19
N THR A 35 9.75 -9.00 11.95
CA THR A 35 9.14 -9.68 13.11
C THR A 35 9.59 -9.13 14.47
N ASP A 36 10.65 -8.33 14.54
CA ASP A 36 11.26 -7.88 15.81
C ASP A 36 10.28 -7.14 16.73
N ARG A 37 9.30 -6.45 16.14
CA ARG A 37 8.28 -5.67 16.85
C ARG A 37 6.85 -6.17 16.59
N ALA A 38 6.71 -7.37 16.05
CA ALA A 38 5.42 -7.94 15.67
C ALA A 38 4.88 -8.91 16.73
N LEU A 39 3.56 -8.92 16.89
CA LEU A 39 2.85 -9.80 17.82
C LEU A 39 2.30 -11.05 17.13
N GLY A 40 2.39 -11.16 15.80
CA GLY A 40 1.87 -12.32 15.07
C GLY A 40 0.35 -12.33 14.93
N ILE A 41 -0.29 -11.14 14.89
CA ILE A 41 -1.76 -11.05 14.82
C ILE A 41 -2.19 -10.91 13.35
N PRO A 42 -3.04 -11.80 12.84
CA PRO A 42 -3.53 -11.72 11.46
C PRO A 42 -4.43 -10.50 11.23
N ASN A 43 -4.47 -10.02 9.98
CA ASN A 43 -5.37 -8.93 9.58
C ASN A 43 -6.85 -9.26 9.82
N ALA A 44 -7.23 -10.54 9.79
CA ALA A 44 -8.58 -10.99 10.13
C ALA A 44 -9.00 -10.63 11.57
N VAL A 45 -8.03 -10.41 12.46
CA VAL A 45 -8.23 -10.02 13.86
C VAL A 45 -8.03 -8.51 14.04
N THR A 46 -7.02 -7.90 13.42
CA THR A 46 -6.79 -6.44 13.55
C THR A 46 -7.88 -5.60 12.86
N ASN A 47 -8.46 -6.06 11.74
CA ASN A 47 -9.49 -5.33 11.02
C ASN A 47 -10.77 -5.10 11.85
N PRO A 48 -11.35 -6.12 12.52
CA PRO A 48 -12.45 -5.90 13.48
C PRO A 48 -12.09 -4.93 14.61
N ILE A 49 -10.87 -5.02 15.15
CA ILE A 49 -10.41 -4.11 16.21
C ILE A 49 -10.41 -2.66 15.71
N ALA A 50 -9.85 -2.38 14.53
CA ALA A 50 -9.86 -1.04 13.94
C ALA A 50 -11.29 -0.46 13.82
N ARG A 51 -12.26 -1.29 13.43
CA ARG A 51 -13.68 -0.88 13.34
C ARG A 51 -14.28 -0.52 14.70
N LEU A 52 -13.94 -1.27 15.76
CA LEU A 52 -14.40 -0.99 17.13
C LEU A 52 -13.81 0.31 17.68
N LEU A 53 -12.52 0.55 17.42
CA LEU A 53 -11.82 1.74 17.88
C LEU A 53 -12.33 3.03 17.21
N LYS A 54 -12.80 2.94 15.96
CA LYS A 54 -13.14 4.11 15.13
C LYS A 54 -11.94 5.04 14.95
N ARG A 55 -12.16 6.18 14.28
CA ARG A 55 -11.11 7.15 14.01
C ARG A 55 -10.80 8.01 15.23
N ASP A 56 -9.52 8.22 15.49
CA ASP A 56 -8.99 9.15 16.51
C ASP A 56 -7.53 9.44 16.18
N HIS A 57 -7.23 10.69 15.78
CA HIS A 57 -5.91 11.10 15.35
C HIS A 57 -4.86 11.03 16.48
N THR A 58 -5.20 11.53 17.67
CA THR A 58 -4.27 11.53 18.81
C THR A 58 -3.88 10.11 19.20
N ARG A 59 -4.86 9.21 19.22
CA ARG A 59 -4.62 7.80 19.50
C ARG A 59 -3.85 7.10 18.38
N ALA A 60 -4.12 7.43 17.12
CA ALA A 60 -3.36 6.89 15.98
C ALA A 60 -1.87 7.26 16.08
N LEU A 61 -1.55 8.51 16.40
CA LEU A 61 -0.16 8.95 16.66
C LEU A 61 0.47 8.19 17.82
N GLY A 62 -0.26 8.03 18.93
CA GLY A 62 0.20 7.26 20.09
C GLY A 62 0.45 5.78 19.77
N LEU A 63 -0.44 5.15 19.01
CA LEU A 63 -0.29 3.76 18.54
C LEU A 63 0.93 3.61 17.63
N TRP A 64 1.17 4.55 16.73
CA TRP A 64 2.33 4.54 15.84
C TRP A 64 3.65 4.59 16.63
N ALA A 65 3.72 5.49 17.61
CA ALA A 65 4.88 5.73 18.46
C ALA A 65 5.28 4.51 19.30
N THR A 66 4.38 3.57 19.54
CA THR A 66 4.72 2.33 20.28
C THR A 66 5.72 1.44 19.55
N GLY A 67 5.87 1.61 18.24
CA GLY A 67 6.74 0.77 17.41
C GLY A 67 6.22 -0.64 17.17
N ILE A 68 5.13 -1.06 17.82
CA ILE A 68 4.54 -2.39 17.66
C ILE A 68 3.87 -2.47 16.28
N ARG A 69 4.18 -3.50 15.50
CA ARG A 69 3.69 -3.66 14.11
C ARG A 69 2.16 -3.55 14.03
N GLU A 70 1.45 -4.33 14.82
CA GLU A 70 -0.01 -4.37 14.81
C GLU A 70 -0.61 -3.04 15.28
N ALA A 71 0.05 -2.34 16.22
CA ALA A 71 -0.36 -1.01 16.64
C ALA A 71 -0.19 0.01 15.51
N ARG A 72 0.88 -0.06 14.71
CA ARG A 72 1.08 0.78 13.51
C ARG A 72 0.03 0.50 12.43
N ILE A 73 -0.35 -0.75 12.23
CA ILE A 73 -1.45 -1.12 11.33
C ILE A 73 -2.77 -0.49 11.82
N LEU A 74 -3.06 -0.58 13.12
CA LEU A 74 -4.24 0.08 13.70
C LEU A 74 -4.16 1.59 13.59
N ALA A 75 -2.98 2.19 13.81
CA ALA A 75 -2.76 3.63 13.63
C ALA A 75 -3.14 4.08 12.22
N ALA A 76 -2.57 3.45 11.19
CA ALA A 76 -2.88 3.78 9.80
C ALA A 76 -4.39 3.59 9.46
N ALA A 77 -5.04 2.59 10.06
CA ALA A 77 -6.45 2.30 9.83
C ALA A 77 -7.43 3.21 10.61
N THR A 78 -6.98 3.80 11.73
CA THR A 78 -7.81 4.56 12.68
C THR A 78 -7.44 6.04 12.76
N ASP A 79 -6.49 6.50 11.95
CA ASP A 79 -6.22 7.93 11.86
C ASP A 79 -7.41 8.70 11.21
N GLU A 80 -7.47 10.01 11.45
CA GLU A 80 -8.42 10.93 10.86
C GLU A 80 -7.79 11.60 9.62
N PRO A 81 -8.18 11.22 8.39
CA PRO A 81 -7.46 11.68 7.20
C PRO A 81 -7.41 13.20 7.03
N ALA A 82 -8.41 13.93 7.54
CA ALA A 82 -8.45 15.39 7.49
C ALA A 82 -7.42 16.09 8.39
N LYS A 83 -6.81 15.36 9.34
CA LYS A 83 -5.76 15.86 10.24
C LYS A 83 -4.36 15.38 9.83
N VAL A 84 -4.28 14.41 8.93
CA VAL A 84 -3.01 13.85 8.48
C VAL A 84 -2.29 14.86 7.59
N THR A 85 -1.05 15.15 7.94
CA THR A 85 -0.22 16.11 7.22
C THR A 85 0.87 15.40 6.41
N ARG A 86 1.43 16.10 5.43
CA ARG A 86 2.61 15.65 4.70
C ARG A 86 3.76 15.29 5.63
N GLY A 87 4.06 16.15 6.61
CA GLY A 87 5.14 15.91 7.57
C GLY A 87 4.92 14.67 8.44
N GLN A 88 3.67 14.36 8.79
CA GLN A 88 3.35 13.10 9.47
C GLN A 88 3.66 11.89 8.59
N VAL A 89 3.24 11.91 7.32
CA VAL A 89 3.51 10.80 6.39
C VAL A 89 5.01 10.64 6.14
N ASP A 90 5.77 11.72 6.05
CA ASP A 90 7.23 11.67 5.94
C ASP A 90 7.88 11.05 7.19
N ALA A 91 7.40 11.40 8.39
CA ALA A 91 7.85 10.80 9.64
C ALA A 91 7.52 9.29 9.70
N MET A 92 6.31 8.90 9.30
CA MET A 92 5.94 7.48 9.18
C MET A 92 6.84 6.75 8.19
N ALA A 93 7.12 7.35 7.03
CA ALA A 93 7.90 6.73 5.98
C ALA A 93 9.37 6.52 6.35
N ALA A 94 9.92 7.39 7.20
CA ALA A 94 11.26 7.21 7.77
C ALA A 94 11.37 5.95 8.64
N GLU A 95 10.24 5.43 9.14
CA GLU A 95 10.17 4.26 10.02
C GLU A 95 9.60 3.01 9.35
N PHE A 96 9.34 3.04 8.04
CA PHE A 96 8.89 1.86 7.32
C PHE A 96 10.00 0.80 7.25
N ASP A 97 9.73 -0.36 7.81
CA ASP A 97 10.62 -1.52 7.85
C ASP A 97 10.00 -2.79 7.24
N SER A 98 8.74 -2.70 6.78
CA SER A 98 8.03 -3.84 6.21
C SER A 98 6.98 -3.42 5.18
N TRP A 99 6.81 -4.25 4.16
CA TRP A 99 6.03 -3.96 2.96
C TRP A 99 4.53 -3.77 3.24
N GLU A 100 4.00 -4.43 4.25
CA GLU A 100 2.59 -4.39 4.60
C GLU A 100 2.23 -3.18 5.46
N ILE A 101 3.17 -2.64 6.26
CA ILE A 101 2.96 -1.35 6.95
C ILE A 101 2.82 -0.26 5.88
N VAL A 102 3.68 -0.30 4.86
CA VAL A 102 3.61 0.60 3.70
C VAL A 102 2.26 0.50 3.00
N ASP A 103 1.76 -0.71 2.77
CA ASP A 103 0.48 -0.91 2.08
C ASP A 103 -0.72 -0.40 2.92
N HIS A 104 -0.68 -0.53 4.25
CA HIS A 104 -1.70 0.10 5.12
C HIS A 104 -1.60 1.63 5.11
N ALA A 105 -0.38 2.17 5.13
CA ALA A 105 -0.15 3.62 5.04
C ALA A 105 -0.63 4.19 3.69
N ALA A 106 -0.53 3.44 2.59
CA ALA A 106 -1.02 3.85 1.27
C ALA A 106 -2.53 4.17 1.27
N HIS A 107 -3.34 3.43 2.03
CA HIS A 107 -4.76 3.74 2.22
C HIS A 107 -4.97 5.08 2.93
N LEU A 108 -4.17 5.35 3.98
CA LEU A 108 -4.23 6.61 4.71
C LEU A 108 -3.80 7.79 3.83
N ILE A 109 -2.71 7.64 3.07
CA ILE A 109 -2.21 8.65 2.12
C ILE A 109 -3.28 9.02 1.10
N CYS A 110 -3.97 8.02 0.53
CA CYS A 110 -5.07 8.26 -0.41
C CYS A 110 -6.24 8.98 0.28
N ALA A 111 -6.63 8.53 1.47
CA ALA A 111 -7.75 9.12 2.21
C ALA A 111 -7.47 10.56 2.67
N ALA A 112 -6.20 10.90 2.91
CA ALA A 112 -5.75 12.24 3.31
C ALA A 112 -5.53 13.19 2.11
N ASN A 113 -5.80 12.74 0.87
CA ASN A 113 -5.55 13.48 -0.37
C ASN A 113 -4.08 13.88 -0.58
N LEU A 114 -3.13 13.12 -0.02
CA LEU A 114 -1.69 13.41 -0.12
C LEU A 114 -1.00 12.68 -1.29
N ALA A 115 -1.74 11.88 -2.07
CA ALA A 115 -1.18 11.06 -3.14
C ALA A 115 -0.37 11.88 -4.18
N HIS A 116 -0.89 13.05 -4.59
CA HIS A 116 -0.24 13.94 -5.55
C HIS A 116 1.12 14.48 -5.08
N GLU A 117 1.26 14.73 -3.78
CA GLU A 117 2.52 15.21 -3.20
C GLU A 117 3.51 14.07 -2.91
N ILE A 118 2.99 12.92 -2.47
CA ILE A 118 3.79 11.79 -2.01
C ILE A 118 4.36 10.98 -3.18
N ILE A 119 3.53 10.65 -4.17
CA ILE A 119 3.91 9.70 -5.23
C ILE A 119 5.16 10.17 -5.99
N PRO A 120 5.24 11.42 -6.51
CA PRO A 120 6.43 11.85 -7.24
C PRO A 120 7.68 11.92 -6.36
N ALA A 121 7.53 12.44 -5.13
CA ALA A 121 8.64 12.58 -4.19
C ALA A 121 9.23 11.21 -3.81
N TYR A 122 8.36 10.25 -3.50
CA TYR A 122 8.78 8.94 -3.03
C TYR A 122 9.26 8.03 -4.17
N ALA A 123 8.73 8.19 -5.39
CA ALA A 123 9.20 7.42 -6.54
C ALA A 123 10.69 7.68 -6.84
N ALA A 124 11.18 8.88 -6.55
CA ALA A 124 12.59 9.25 -6.70
C ALA A 124 13.47 8.91 -5.48
N ASP A 125 12.88 8.52 -4.34
CA ASP A 125 13.63 8.21 -3.12
C ASP A 125 14.36 6.87 -3.26
N GLU A 126 15.60 6.79 -2.79
CA GLU A 126 16.42 5.57 -2.86
C GLU A 126 16.11 4.56 -1.75
N ARG A 127 15.42 4.95 -0.67
CA ARG A 127 15.04 4.04 0.41
C ARG A 127 13.94 3.09 -0.06
N GLU A 128 14.16 1.79 0.11
CA GLU A 128 13.33 0.73 -0.48
C GLU A 128 11.84 0.88 -0.15
N PHE A 129 11.49 1.04 1.13
CA PHE A 129 10.09 1.14 1.55
C PHE A 129 9.46 2.51 1.28
N VAL A 130 10.26 3.58 1.23
CA VAL A 130 9.78 4.90 0.80
C VAL A 130 9.40 4.83 -0.68
N ARG A 131 10.27 4.27 -1.53
CA ARG A 131 9.96 4.03 -2.94
C ARG A 131 8.76 3.10 -3.13
N ARG A 132 8.68 2.01 -2.35
CA ARG A 132 7.50 1.13 -2.35
C ARG A 132 6.23 1.93 -2.08
N ALA A 133 6.26 2.86 -1.12
CA ALA A 133 5.08 3.63 -0.74
C ALA A 133 4.51 4.45 -1.90
N ALA A 134 5.34 4.97 -2.81
CA ALA A 134 4.84 5.61 -4.04
C ALA A 134 3.97 4.65 -4.86
N PHE A 135 4.48 3.46 -5.17
CA PHE A 135 3.81 2.50 -6.05
C PHE A 135 2.64 1.78 -5.38
N SER A 136 2.74 1.47 -4.08
CA SER A 136 1.59 0.99 -3.30
C SER A 136 0.49 2.05 -3.22
N THR A 137 0.84 3.34 -3.18
CA THR A 137 -0.15 4.43 -3.22
C THR A 137 -0.80 4.54 -4.60
N ILE A 138 -0.05 4.43 -5.71
CA ILE A 138 -0.65 4.37 -7.07
C ILE A 138 -1.64 3.21 -7.18
N ALA A 139 -1.25 2.01 -6.75
CA ALA A 139 -2.10 0.82 -6.80
C ALA A 139 -3.38 1.00 -5.97
N THR A 140 -3.24 1.54 -4.75
CA THR A 140 -4.36 1.84 -3.85
C THR A 140 -5.27 2.92 -4.42
N ALA A 141 -4.70 4.00 -4.96
CA ALA A 141 -5.44 5.09 -5.58
C ALA A 141 -6.27 4.62 -6.78
N ALA A 142 -5.72 3.71 -7.60
CA ALA A 142 -6.41 3.16 -8.76
C ALA A 142 -7.70 2.41 -8.36
N VAL A 143 -7.69 1.78 -7.18
CA VAL A 143 -8.84 1.08 -6.61
C VAL A 143 -9.79 2.03 -5.87
N HIS A 144 -9.29 2.99 -5.08
CA HIS A 144 -10.11 3.70 -4.10
C HIS A 144 -10.49 5.14 -4.48
N LEU A 145 -9.66 5.87 -5.23
CA LEU A 145 -9.94 7.24 -5.61
C LEU A 145 -10.87 7.27 -6.83
N LYS A 146 -12.14 6.93 -6.66
CA LYS A 146 -13.11 6.76 -7.76
C LYS A 146 -13.39 8.03 -8.59
N LYS A 147 -13.12 9.20 -8.02
CA LYS A 147 -13.32 10.51 -8.66
C LYS A 147 -12.03 11.12 -9.23
N GLU A 148 -10.88 10.49 -8.97
CA GLU A 148 -9.61 10.96 -9.49
C GLU A 148 -9.60 10.80 -11.02
N PRO A 149 -9.25 11.85 -11.80
CA PRO A 149 -9.21 11.78 -13.25
C PRO A 149 -8.23 10.72 -13.75
N ASP A 150 -8.53 10.12 -14.89
CA ASP A 150 -7.64 9.12 -15.49
C ASP A 150 -6.31 9.76 -15.94
N GLU A 151 -6.31 11.04 -16.30
CA GLU A 151 -5.12 11.84 -16.62
C GLU A 151 -4.08 11.82 -15.50
N THR A 152 -4.51 11.81 -14.24
CA THR A 152 -3.62 11.68 -13.08
C THR A 152 -2.86 10.35 -13.13
N PHE A 153 -3.55 9.25 -13.41
CA PHE A 153 -2.94 7.92 -13.48
C PHE A 153 -2.03 7.77 -14.70
N LEU A 154 -2.36 8.42 -15.83
CA LEU A 154 -1.45 8.49 -16.98
C LEU A 154 -0.13 9.17 -16.60
N GLY A 155 -0.18 10.26 -15.83
CA GLY A 155 1.02 10.90 -15.27
C GLY A 155 1.82 9.95 -14.38
N TRP A 156 1.16 9.16 -13.54
CA TRP A 156 1.83 8.18 -12.66
C TRP A 156 2.37 6.95 -13.39
N LEU A 157 1.84 6.56 -14.56
CA LEU A 157 2.41 5.48 -15.38
C LEU A 157 3.83 5.78 -15.85
N ALA A 158 4.17 7.06 -16.09
CA ALA A 158 5.54 7.45 -16.42
C ALA A 158 6.52 7.13 -15.26
N LEU A 159 6.08 7.29 -14.01
CA LEU A 159 6.88 6.92 -12.83
C LEU A 159 7.02 5.40 -12.69
N VAL A 160 5.96 4.64 -13.01
CA VAL A 160 5.98 3.17 -13.06
C VAL A 160 7.01 2.68 -14.07
N GLU A 161 7.03 3.27 -15.26
CA GLU A 161 8.02 2.95 -16.28
C GLU A 161 9.44 3.28 -15.82
N ALA A 162 9.66 4.49 -15.30
CA ALA A 162 10.98 4.96 -14.86
C ALA A 162 11.61 4.06 -13.79
N GLN A 163 10.79 3.46 -12.91
CA GLN A 163 11.26 2.58 -11.82
C GLN A 163 11.09 1.09 -12.11
N ALA A 164 10.70 0.69 -13.33
CA ALA A 164 10.50 -0.72 -13.69
C ALA A 164 11.79 -1.57 -13.68
N GLY A 165 12.97 -0.94 -13.68
CA GLY A 165 14.27 -1.61 -13.57
C GLY A 165 14.71 -1.92 -12.13
N ASP A 166 14.01 -1.42 -11.10
CA ASP A 166 14.42 -1.61 -9.70
C ASP A 166 14.28 -3.07 -9.26
N SER A 167 15.42 -3.75 -9.12
CA SER A 167 15.44 -5.20 -8.86
C SER A 167 15.03 -5.61 -7.44
N ARG A 168 14.90 -4.65 -6.52
CA ARG A 168 14.52 -4.90 -5.13
C ARG A 168 13.13 -5.50 -5.05
N ASN A 169 13.00 -6.62 -4.34
CA ASN A 169 11.80 -7.44 -4.39
C ASN A 169 10.52 -6.68 -3.99
N PHE A 170 10.59 -5.85 -2.96
CA PHE A 170 9.42 -5.10 -2.49
C PHE A 170 9.08 -3.91 -3.38
N VAL A 171 10.06 -3.31 -4.05
CA VAL A 171 9.81 -2.23 -5.02
C VAL A 171 9.23 -2.82 -6.31
N LYS A 172 9.88 -3.80 -6.94
CA LYS A 172 9.40 -4.36 -8.21
C LYS A 172 7.98 -4.93 -8.11
N LYS A 173 7.63 -5.55 -6.97
CA LYS A 173 6.27 -6.04 -6.72
C LYS A 173 5.25 -4.91 -6.62
N ALA A 174 5.61 -3.78 -6.01
CA ALA A 174 4.73 -2.62 -5.94
C ALA A 174 4.59 -1.92 -7.30
N VAL A 175 5.68 -1.78 -8.08
CA VAL A 175 5.65 -1.24 -9.44
C VAL A 175 4.74 -2.09 -10.35
N ASN A 176 4.91 -3.42 -10.33
CA ASN A 176 4.04 -4.33 -11.05
C ASN A 176 2.58 -4.26 -10.57
N TRP A 177 2.34 -4.16 -9.26
CA TRP A 177 0.99 -4.01 -8.73
C TRP A 177 0.34 -2.69 -9.19
N ALA A 178 1.08 -1.58 -9.16
CA ALA A 178 0.63 -0.27 -9.65
C ALA A 178 0.24 -0.32 -11.12
N LEU A 179 1.07 -0.92 -11.98
CA LEU A 179 0.79 -1.11 -13.40
C LEU A 179 -0.51 -1.88 -13.63
N ARG A 180 -0.66 -3.03 -12.97
CA ARG A 180 -1.85 -3.90 -13.10
C ARG A 180 -3.11 -3.20 -12.62
N GLN A 181 -3.08 -2.50 -11.47
CA GLN A 181 -4.27 -1.83 -10.95
C GLN A 181 -4.67 -0.62 -11.81
N THR A 182 -3.69 0.12 -12.34
CA THR A 182 -3.95 1.23 -13.27
C THR A 182 -4.67 0.73 -14.52
N GLY A 183 -4.15 -0.32 -15.17
CA GLY A 183 -4.78 -0.89 -16.37
C GLY A 183 -6.14 -1.57 -16.12
N LYS A 184 -6.47 -1.93 -14.87
CA LYS A 184 -7.78 -2.52 -14.51
C LYS A 184 -8.83 -1.49 -14.11
N ARG A 185 -8.46 -0.22 -13.99
CA ARG A 185 -9.30 0.84 -13.43
C ARG A 185 -10.43 1.22 -14.37
N SER A 186 -10.09 1.64 -15.58
CA SER A 186 -11.01 2.18 -16.60
C SER A 186 -10.58 1.76 -18.01
N PRO A 187 -11.50 1.83 -19.01
CA PRO A 187 -11.14 1.60 -20.40
C PRO A 187 -10.06 2.55 -20.92
N ALA A 188 -10.11 3.84 -20.53
CA ALA A 188 -9.16 4.86 -20.97
C ALA A 188 -7.72 4.58 -20.48
N LEU A 189 -7.57 3.97 -19.30
CA LEU A 189 -6.27 3.58 -18.75
C LEU A 189 -5.79 2.20 -19.19
N HIS A 190 -6.70 1.36 -19.69
CA HIS A 190 -6.38 -0.01 -20.05
C HIS A 190 -5.36 -0.08 -21.18
N ALA A 191 -5.63 0.58 -22.30
CA ALA A 191 -4.75 0.54 -23.47
C ALA A 191 -3.35 1.13 -23.18
N PRO A 192 -3.20 2.30 -22.53
CA PRO A 192 -1.89 2.83 -22.13
C PRO A 192 -1.12 1.90 -21.18
N ALA A 193 -1.79 1.32 -20.18
CA ALA A 193 -1.16 0.40 -19.25
C ALA A 193 -0.73 -0.92 -19.92
N LEU A 194 -1.55 -1.45 -20.83
CA LEU A 194 -1.22 -2.64 -21.60
C LEU A 194 -0.03 -2.39 -22.53
N GLN A 195 -0.01 -1.26 -23.24
CA GLN A 195 1.12 -0.87 -24.09
C GLN A 195 2.42 -0.77 -23.29
N LEU A 196 2.38 -0.16 -22.10
CA LEU A 196 3.54 -0.12 -21.21
C LEU A 196 3.94 -1.53 -20.76
N ALA A 197 2.99 -2.38 -20.39
CA ALA A 197 3.27 -3.76 -19.99
C ALA A 197 3.95 -4.56 -21.10
N GLU A 198 3.51 -4.42 -22.36
CA GLU A 198 4.11 -5.06 -23.54
C GLU A 198 5.54 -4.55 -23.80
N LYS A 199 5.74 -3.22 -23.72
CA LYS A 199 7.06 -2.60 -23.81
C LYS A 199 8.02 -3.17 -22.76
N LEU A 200 7.59 -3.23 -21.51
CA LEU A 200 8.38 -3.78 -20.42
C LEU A 200 8.66 -5.29 -20.63
N ALA A 201 7.69 -6.05 -21.11
CA ALA A 201 7.85 -7.49 -21.40
C ALA A 201 8.91 -7.77 -22.49
N ALA A 202 9.09 -6.84 -23.44
CA ALA A 202 10.11 -6.89 -24.47
C ALA A 202 11.51 -6.40 -24.03
N SER A 203 11.63 -5.78 -22.85
CA SER A 203 12.88 -5.22 -22.34
C SER A 203 14.00 -6.25 -22.21
N THR A 204 15.26 -5.84 -22.30
CA THR A 204 16.41 -6.69 -21.96
C THR A 204 16.64 -6.78 -20.45
N ASP A 205 16.16 -5.79 -19.68
CA ASP A 205 16.22 -5.81 -18.23
C ASP A 205 15.29 -6.90 -17.65
N LYS A 206 15.84 -7.73 -16.75
CA LYS A 206 15.12 -8.90 -16.21
C LYS A 206 13.97 -8.49 -15.29
N THR A 207 14.10 -7.39 -14.55
CA THR A 207 13.08 -6.89 -13.65
C THR A 207 11.91 -6.34 -14.46
N ALA A 208 12.18 -5.42 -15.38
CA ALA A 208 11.19 -4.83 -16.28
C ALA A 208 10.44 -5.92 -17.06
N LYS A 209 11.18 -6.90 -17.61
CA LYS A 209 10.59 -8.05 -18.32
C LYS A 209 9.65 -8.85 -17.44
N TRP A 210 10.01 -9.10 -16.19
CA TRP A 210 9.16 -9.82 -15.25
C TRP A 210 7.87 -9.03 -14.94
N ILE A 211 8.01 -7.73 -14.67
CA ILE A 211 6.88 -6.82 -14.41
C ILE A 211 5.92 -6.81 -15.61
N GLY A 212 6.46 -6.61 -16.82
CA GLY A 212 5.69 -6.52 -18.05
C GLY A 212 4.96 -7.81 -18.38
N LYS A 213 5.65 -8.97 -18.35
CA LYS A 213 5.03 -10.27 -18.65
C LYS A 213 3.86 -10.59 -17.71
N ASP A 214 4.03 -10.33 -16.42
CA ASP A 214 2.98 -10.59 -15.45
C ASP A 214 1.81 -9.61 -15.62
N ALA A 215 2.09 -8.33 -15.90
CA ALA A 215 1.05 -7.34 -16.16
C ALA A 215 0.28 -7.62 -17.46
N VAL A 216 0.95 -7.98 -18.56
CA VAL A 216 0.29 -8.41 -19.81
C VAL A 216 -0.66 -9.56 -19.53
N ARG A 217 -0.20 -10.62 -18.86
CA ARG A 217 -1.01 -11.79 -18.53
C ARG A 217 -2.32 -11.43 -17.82
N GLU A 218 -2.27 -10.53 -16.84
CA GLU A 218 -3.46 -10.13 -16.08
C GLU A 218 -4.34 -9.13 -16.84
N LEU A 219 -3.75 -8.20 -17.60
CA LEU A 219 -4.51 -7.19 -18.35
C LEU A 219 -5.20 -7.80 -19.57
N THR A 220 -4.63 -8.85 -20.18
CA THR A 220 -5.28 -9.59 -21.27
C THR A 220 -6.21 -10.70 -20.78
N ASP A 221 -6.42 -10.86 -19.47
CA ASP A 221 -7.37 -11.86 -18.95
C ASP A 221 -8.78 -11.53 -19.48
N PRO A 222 -9.49 -12.50 -20.10
CA PRO A 222 -10.81 -12.25 -20.67
C PRO A 222 -11.81 -11.63 -19.71
N LYS A 223 -11.76 -11.99 -18.41
CA LYS A 223 -12.66 -11.42 -17.39
C LYS A 223 -12.36 -9.95 -17.12
N ILE A 224 -11.09 -9.55 -17.20
CA ILE A 224 -10.69 -8.15 -17.02
C ILE A 224 -11.14 -7.34 -18.23
N VAL A 225 -10.89 -7.84 -19.44
CA VAL A 225 -11.28 -7.20 -20.70
C VAL A 225 -12.81 -7.03 -20.76
N GLU A 226 -13.57 -8.10 -20.52
CA GLU A 226 -15.04 -8.08 -20.52
C GLU A 226 -15.60 -7.05 -19.52
N ARG A 227 -15.09 -7.05 -18.29
CA ARG A 227 -15.50 -6.10 -17.24
C ARG A 227 -15.22 -4.65 -17.63
N LEU A 228 -14.15 -4.38 -18.37
CA LEU A 228 -13.80 -3.04 -18.82
C LEU A 228 -14.64 -2.60 -20.02
N SER A 229 -14.85 -3.49 -20.99
CA SER A 229 -15.74 -3.24 -22.13
C SER A 229 -17.17 -2.92 -21.69
N ALA A 230 -17.66 -3.53 -20.60
CA ALA A 230 -18.97 -3.21 -20.03
C ALA A 230 -19.08 -1.81 -19.41
N LYS A 231 -17.97 -1.07 -19.27
CA LYS A 231 -17.92 0.31 -18.75
C LYS A 231 -17.63 1.37 -19.83
N ALA A 232 -17.33 0.93 -21.05
CA ALA A 232 -17.00 1.80 -22.17
C ALA A 232 -18.25 2.42 -22.79
#